data_AF-B6T2Z5-F1
#
_entry.id   AF-B6T2Z5-F1
#
_cell.length_a   1.000
_cell.length_b   1.000
_cell.length_c   1.000
_cell.angle_alpha   90.00
_cell.angle_beta   90.00
_cell.angle_gamma   90.00
#
_symmetry.space_group_name_H-M   'P 1'
#
loop_
_entity.id
_entity.type
_entity.pdbx_description
1 polymer ?
#
loop_
_entity_poly.entity_id
_entity_poly.type
_entity_poly.pdbx_seq_one_letter_code
_entity_poly.pdbx_strand_id
1 'polypeptide(L)'
;MAAGAALYYYHPGAGKVSLEAVAPSSPSLALRPSQSKVLCVSSSRWWMRRRWEGKASSVSSRARASARPALFSPVAMDWQECTTELEVDVPCSVAYQCYSERESIPQWMPFISSVKILEDKPDLSRWTLKYEVLGRDVEFSWLARNMTPIKNQKIHWRSLEGLANRGAVRFFPKSSSSCRVQLTVAYEVPEILAPVASALKPFLESLLLKGLERFATFAKERNSKIPQA
;
A
#
# COMPACT_ATOMS: atom_id res chain seq x y z
N MET A 1 -30.48 -67.62 30.42
CA MET A 1 -29.33 -67.54 31.36
C MET A 1 -28.83 -66.10 31.31
N ALA A 2 -29.26 -65.29 32.29
CA ALA A 2 -28.42 -64.59 33.28
C ALA A 2 -27.65 -63.39 32.67
N ALA A 3 -28.10 -62.13 32.83
CA ALA A 3 -28.22 -61.27 34.03
C ALA A 3 -27.03 -60.30 34.16
N GLY A 4 -27.29 -59.01 34.43
CA GLY A 4 -26.28 -58.06 34.89
C GLY A 4 -26.61 -56.59 34.64
N ALA A 5 -27.46 -56.00 35.49
CA ALA A 5 -27.72 -54.57 35.60
C ALA A 5 -26.72 -53.88 36.54
N ALA A 6 -26.43 -52.58 36.33
CA ALA A 6 -26.01 -51.67 37.40
C ALA A 6 -26.34 -50.22 37.04
N LEU A 7 -27.38 -49.69 37.68
CA LEU A 7 -27.68 -48.28 37.87
C LEU A 7 -26.86 -47.75 39.05
N TYR A 8 -26.36 -46.53 39.00
CA TYR A 8 -26.05 -45.73 40.20
C TYR A 8 -26.46 -44.27 40.02
N TYR A 9 -26.86 -43.71 41.17
CA TYR A 9 -27.75 -42.58 41.37
C TYR A 9 -27.07 -41.20 41.42
N TYR A 10 -27.90 -40.22 41.09
CA TYR A 10 -27.99 -38.78 41.44
C TYR A 10 -27.38 -38.32 42.80
N HIS A 11 -26.66 -37.18 42.82
CA HIS A 11 -27.12 -35.89 43.39
C HIS A 11 -26.07 -34.75 43.24
N PRO A 12 -26.49 -33.46 43.16
CA PRO A 12 -25.64 -32.28 42.99
C PRO A 12 -25.34 -31.56 44.32
N GLY A 13 -24.15 -30.98 44.45
CA GLY A 13 -23.72 -30.20 45.62
C GLY A 13 -23.76 -28.70 45.33
N ALA A 14 -24.57 -27.98 46.10
CA ALA A 14 -24.76 -26.55 46.09
C ALA A 14 -23.64 -25.79 46.81
N GLY A 15 -23.36 -24.56 46.38
CA GLY A 15 -22.52 -23.59 47.07
C GLY A 15 -22.91 -22.16 46.69
N LYS A 16 -23.91 -21.60 47.38
CA LYS A 16 -24.14 -20.14 47.50
C LYS A 16 -23.27 -19.59 48.64
N VAL A 17 -23.09 -18.26 48.66
CA VAL A 17 -22.66 -17.33 49.74
C VAL A 17 -21.53 -16.44 49.18
N SER A 18 -21.52 -15.10 49.22
CA SER A 18 -22.47 -14.07 49.67
C SER A 18 -22.05 -12.73 49.03
N LEU A 19 -23.02 -11.82 48.85
CA LEU A 19 -22.77 -10.38 48.76
C LEU A 19 -22.24 -9.88 50.11
N GLU A 20 -21.26 -8.97 50.10
CA GLU A 20 -21.22 -7.85 51.04
C GLU A 20 -20.73 -6.59 50.33
N ALA A 21 -21.52 -5.53 50.45
CA ALA A 21 -21.22 -4.16 50.07
C ALA A 21 -21.04 -3.36 51.36
N VAL A 22 -19.92 -2.68 51.54
CA VAL A 22 -19.74 -1.62 52.54
C VAL A 22 -18.74 -0.58 52.01
N ALA A 23 -19.22 0.63 51.75
CA ALA A 23 -18.44 1.88 51.76
C ALA A 23 -18.39 2.38 53.22
N PRO A 24 -17.47 3.30 53.67
CA PRO A 24 -17.46 4.68 53.17
C PRO A 24 -16.10 5.44 53.29
N SER A 25 -16.17 6.73 52.94
CA SER A 25 -15.40 7.88 53.43
C SER A 25 -14.14 8.36 52.68
N SER A 26 -14.34 9.49 51.99
CA SER A 26 -13.33 10.51 51.66
C SER A 26 -12.65 11.09 52.91
N PRO A 27 -11.52 11.79 52.74
CA PRO A 27 -11.59 13.25 52.83
C PRO A 27 -10.81 14.02 51.75
N SER A 28 -11.34 15.22 51.49
CA SER A 28 -10.86 16.27 50.58
C SER A 28 -9.69 17.09 51.14
N LEU A 29 -9.17 17.99 50.28
CA LEU A 29 -8.28 19.16 50.47
C LEU A 29 -6.84 18.90 50.00
N ALA A 30 -6.20 19.73 49.17
CA ALA A 30 -6.32 21.17 49.04
C ALA A 30 -5.92 21.70 47.64
N LEU A 31 -6.50 22.86 47.32
CA LEU A 31 -6.07 23.79 46.27
C LEU A 31 -4.67 24.36 46.56
N ARG A 32 -3.86 24.61 45.52
CA ARG A 32 -3.57 25.98 45.02
C ARG A 32 -2.57 25.98 43.84
N PRO A 33 -2.64 27.00 42.97
CA PRO A 33 -1.80 27.13 41.79
C PRO A 33 -0.53 27.96 42.07
N SER A 34 0.51 27.77 41.26
CA SER A 34 1.61 28.72 41.16
C SER A 34 1.85 29.07 39.70
N GLN A 35 1.40 30.26 39.32
CA GLN A 35 1.90 30.97 38.15
C GLN A 35 3.20 31.67 38.52
N SER A 36 4.15 31.69 37.59
CA SER A 36 5.20 32.70 37.57
C SER A 36 5.48 33.07 36.13
N LYS A 37 4.87 34.18 35.70
CA LYS A 37 5.40 35.04 34.64
C LYS A 37 6.39 36.00 35.29
N VAL A 38 7.58 36.13 34.74
CA VAL A 38 8.39 37.35 34.89
C VAL A 38 8.92 37.74 33.51
N LEU A 39 8.56 38.96 33.11
CA LEU A 39 9.10 39.76 32.01
C LEU A 39 10.15 40.72 32.58
N CYS A 40 11.28 40.87 31.90
CA CYS A 40 12.08 42.12 31.79
C CYS A 40 13.08 41.92 30.63
N VAL A 41 13.04 42.67 29.53
CA VAL A 41 13.38 44.09 29.32
C VAL A 41 14.90 44.32 29.15
N SER A 42 15.24 44.64 27.89
CA SER A 42 16.11 45.75 27.44
C SER A 42 17.63 45.63 27.37
N SER A 43 18.10 46.05 26.19
CA SER A 43 19.35 46.74 25.85
C SER A 43 20.61 45.86 25.80
N SER A 44 21.51 45.99 24.81
CA SER A 44 22.01 47.26 24.29
C SER A 44 22.63 47.12 22.88
N ARG A 45 22.44 48.16 22.07
CA ARG A 45 23.19 48.50 20.85
C ARG A 45 24.51 49.16 21.25
N TRP A 46 25.66 48.65 20.81
CA TRP A 46 26.96 49.33 20.93
C TRP A 46 27.86 49.04 19.70
N TRP A 47 27.92 50.04 18.79
CA TRP A 47 29.02 50.45 17.86
C TRP A 47 29.56 49.42 16.84
N MET A 48 30.05 49.75 15.64
CA MET A 48 30.70 50.97 15.18
C MET A 48 30.69 51.04 13.63
N ARG A 49 30.42 52.25 13.14
CA ARG A 49 30.63 52.72 11.78
C ARG A 49 32.13 52.75 11.45
N ARG A 50 32.56 52.19 10.32
CA ARG A 50 33.70 52.73 9.57
C ARG A 50 33.38 52.82 8.08
N ARG A 51 33.26 54.08 7.66
CA ARG A 51 33.25 54.59 6.29
C ARG A 51 34.67 54.48 5.76
N TRP A 52 34.83 53.93 4.55
CA TRP A 52 35.98 54.19 3.70
C TRP A 52 35.48 54.40 2.27
N GLU A 53 35.74 55.60 1.77
CA GLU A 53 35.66 55.99 0.36
C GLU A 53 36.91 55.49 -0.37
N GLY A 54 36.73 54.89 -1.54
CA GLY A 54 37.83 54.48 -2.41
C GLY A 54 37.32 54.13 -3.80
N LYS A 55 37.37 55.11 -4.70
CA LYS A 55 37.22 54.93 -6.15
C LYS A 55 38.31 53.99 -6.66
N ALA A 56 37.93 52.98 -7.44
CA ALA A 56 38.74 52.50 -8.56
C ALA A 56 37.86 51.73 -9.54
N SER A 57 37.83 52.24 -10.76
CA SER A 57 37.25 51.62 -11.94
C SER A 57 37.93 50.29 -12.22
N SER A 58 37.17 49.21 -12.38
CA SER A 58 37.63 48.07 -13.17
C SER A 58 36.47 47.54 -14.02
N VAL A 59 36.74 47.48 -15.33
CA VAL A 59 35.85 46.96 -16.35
C VAL A 59 35.79 45.45 -16.17
N SER A 60 34.73 44.95 -15.51
CA SER A 60 34.45 43.51 -15.47
C SER A 60 33.67 43.14 -16.73
N SER A 61 34.38 42.49 -17.66
CA SER A 61 33.82 41.89 -18.86
C SER A 61 32.72 40.89 -18.49
N ARG A 62 31.48 41.21 -18.90
CA ARG A 62 30.37 40.25 -18.91
C ARG A 62 30.70 39.11 -19.89
N ALA A 63 31.30 38.04 -19.39
CA ALA A 63 31.26 36.75 -20.07
C ALA A 63 29.81 36.26 -19.99
N ARG A 64 29.05 36.45 -21.06
CA ARG A 64 27.83 35.67 -21.29
C ARG A 64 28.29 34.22 -21.41
N ALA A 65 28.08 33.43 -20.36
CA ALA A 65 28.16 31.99 -20.46
C ALA A 65 27.13 31.56 -21.52
N SER A 66 27.62 31.25 -22.71
CA SER A 66 26.86 30.55 -23.73
C SER A 66 26.47 29.20 -23.12
N ALA A 67 25.20 29.07 -22.72
CA ALA A 67 24.64 27.79 -22.33
C ALA A 67 24.76 26.87 -23.55
N ARG A 68 25.73 25.95 -23.51
CA ARG A 68 25.77 24.84 -24.44
C ARG A 68 24.45 24.08 -24.29
N PRO A 69 23.70 23.79 -25.36
CA PRO A 69 22.61 22.84 -25.24
C PRO A 69 23.22 21.52 -24.77
N ALA A 70 22.70 20.97 -23.68
CA ALA A 70 23.04 19.61 -23.29
C ALA A 70 22.52 18.70 -24.41
N LEU A 71 23.40 18.34 -25.36
CA LEU A 71 23.18 17.17 -26.19
C LEU A 71 23.16 15.98 -25.22
N PHE A 72 22.08 15.21 -25.24
CA PHE A 72 21.80 14.09 -24.33
C PHE A 72 21.34 14.54 -22.93
N SER A 73 20.11 15.06 -22.85
CA SER A 73 19.28 14.63 -21.73
C SER A 73 19.19 13.11 -21.84
N PRO A 74 19.54 12.31 -20.81
CA PRO A 74 19.03 10.95 -20.77
C PRO A 74 17.52 11.10 -20.93
N VAL A 75 16.93 10.37 -21.88
CA VAL A 75 15.48 10.28 -21.98
C VAL A 75 15.03 9.92 -20.57
N ALA A 76 14.45 10.90 -19.87
CA ALA A 76 13.87 10.63 -18.56
C ALA A 76 12.77 9.64 -18.89
N MET A 77 13.02 8.37 -18.57
CA MET A 77 12.06 7.33 -18.92
C MET A 77 10.79 7.66 -18.16
N ASP A 78 9.74 8.01 -18.90
CA ASP A 78 8.52 8.56 -18.32
C ASP A 78 7.82 7.46 -17.52
N TRP A 79 7.90 7.59 -16.20
CA TRP A 79 7.15 6.73 -15.29
C TRP A 79 5.70 7.19 -15.26
N GLN A 80 4.79 6.26 -15.53
CA GLN A 80 3.36 6.47 -15.39
C GLN A 80 2.85 5.70 -14.19
N GLU A 81 2.02 6.34 -13.37
CA GLU A 81 1.35 5.72 -12.24
C GLU A 81 -0.17 5.72 -12.47
N CYS A 82 -0.77 4.56 -12.28
CA CYS A 82 -2.19 4.26 -12.36
C CYS A 82 -2.67 3.82 -10.99
N THR A 83 -3.81 4.35 -10.53
CA THR A 83 -4.46 3.88 -9.30
C THR A 83 -5.95 3.64 -9.56
N THR A 84 -6.45 2.52 -9.08
CA THR A 84 -7.88 2.19 -9.10
C THR A 84 -8.28 1.56 -7.77
N GLU A 85 -9.55 1.65 -7.41
CA GLU A 85 -10.09 1.01 -6.22
C GLU A 85 -11.50 0.50 -6.44
N LEU A 86 -11.85 -0.54 -5.71
CA LEU A 86 -13.17 -1.17 -5.74
C LEU A 86 -13.53 -1.69 -4.35
N GLU A 87 -14.82 -1.65 -4.00
CA GLU A 87 -15.33 -2.36 -2.84
C GLU A 87 -15.66 -3.81 -3.21
N VAL A 88 -15.23 -4.75 -2.38
CA VAL A 88 -15.46 -6.19 -2.58
C VAL A 88 -16.25 -6.73 -1.39
N ASP A 89 -17.34 -7.44 -1.68
CA ASP A 89 -18.26 -8.05 -0.71
C ASP A 89 -17.67 -9.29 0.00
N VAL A 90 -16.44 -9.21 0.48
CA VAL A 90 -15.78 -10.24 1.29
C VAL A 90 -14.98 -9.60 2.43
N PRO A 91 -14.72 -10.32 3.53
CA PRO A 91 -13.80 -9.85 4.56
C PRO A 91 -12.41 -9.55 3.98
N CYS A 92 -11.69 -8.55 4.51
CA CYS A 92 -10.35 -8.23 4.00
C CYS A 92 -9.34 -9.39 4.10
N SER A 93 -9.51 -10.30 5.06
CA SER A 93 -8.70 -11.52 5.13
C SER A 93 -8.85 -12.39 3.89
N VAL A 94 -10.07 -12.53 3.37
CA VAL A 94 -10.38 -13.32 2.18
C VAL A 94 -9.88 -12.62 0.93
N ALA A 95 -10.11 -11.31 0.80
CA ALA A 95 -9.56 -10.53 -0.32
C ALA A 95 -8.03 -10.61 -0.35
N TYR A 96 -7.37 -10.43 0.80
CA TYR A 96 -5.92 -10.53 0.92
C TYR A 96 -5.41 -11.93 0.53
N GLN A 97 -6.05 -12.99 1.02
CA GLN A 97 -5.66 -14.36 0.69
C GLN A 97 -5.80 -14.64 -0.81
N CYS A 98 -6.95 -14.28 -1.41
CA CYS A 98 -7.17 -14.46 -2.84
C CYS A 98 -6.11 -13.74 -3.68
N TYR A 99 -5.76 -12.50 -3.32
CA TYR A 99 -4.74 -11.75 -4.05
C TYR A 99 -3.32 -12.32 -3.82
N SER A 100 -3.04 -12.88 -2.63
CA SER A 100 -1.73 -13.44 -2.31
C SER A 100 -1.37 -14.69 -3.12
N GLU A 101 -2.38 -15.42 -3.60
CA GLU A 101 -2.24 -16.55 -4.52
C GLU A 101 -1.94 -16.07 -5.94
N ARG A 102 -0.70 -15.61 -6.17
CA ARG A 102 -0.28 -14.95 -7.43
C ARG A 102 -0.55 -15.77 -8.69
N GLU A 103 -0.43 -17.10 -8.63
CA GLU A 103 -0.67 -17.96 -9.81
C GLU A 103 -2.15 -18.05 -10.21
N SER A 104 -3.06 -17.59 -9.33
CA SER A 104 -4.48 -17.43 -9.65
C SER A 104 -4.79 -16.16 -10.45
N ILE A 105 -3.87 -15.19 -10.51
CA ILE A 105 -4.10 -13.87 -11.10
C ILE A 105 -4.60 -13.94 -12.55
N PRO A 106 -4.04 -14.79 -13.44
CA PRO A 106 -4.54 -14.93 -14.81
C PRO A 106 -6.02 -15.32 -14.90
N GLN A 107 -6.61 -15.94 -13.86
CA GLN A 107 -8.02 -16.36 -13.86
C GLN A 107 -8.97 -15.16 -13.81
N TRP A 108 -8.56 -14.04 -13.21
CA TRP A 108 -9.39 -12.86 -13.04
C TRP A 108 -8.79 -11.58 -13.67
N MET A 109 -7.52 -11.62 -14.08
CA MET A 109 -6.82 -10.52 -14.76
C MET A 109 -6.35 -10.97 -16.16
N PRO A 110 -7.22 -10.98 -17.18
CA PRO A 110 -6.98 -11.68 -18.45
C PRO A 110 -5.83 -11.11 -19.30
N PHE A 111 -5.41 -9.86 -19.07
CA PHE A 111 -4.25 -9.28 -19.75
C PHE A 111 -2.91 -9.85 -19.20
N ILE A 112 -2.93 -10.49 -18.03
CA ILE A 112 -1.82 -11.29 -17.52
C ILE A 112 -2.02 -12.72 -18.01
N SER A 113 -1.19 -13.13 -18.96
CA SER A 113 -1.26 -14.46 -19.56
C SER A 113 -0.70 -15.56 -18.67
N SER A 114 0.32 -15.25 -17.84
CA SER A 114 0.87 -16.22 -16.89
C SER A 114 1.55 -15.54 -15.70
N VAL A 115 1.51 -16.24 -14.57
CA VAL A 115 2.30 -15.94 -13.38
C VAL A 115 2.84 -17.27 -12.87
N LYS A 116 4.16 -17.37 -12.72
CA LYS A 116 4.83 -18.56 -12.19
C LYS A 116 5.76 -18.18 -11.05
N ILE A 117 5.54 -18.74 -9.87
CA ILE A 117 6.43 -18.55 -8.71
C ILE A 117 7.69 -19.39 -8.93
N LEU A 118 8.86 -18.86 -8.57
CA LEU A 118 10.10 -19.62 -8.66
C LEU A 118 10.15 -20.61 -7.48
N GLU A 119 10.34 -21.89 -7.77
CA GLU A 119 10.35 -22.98 -6.77
C GLU A 119 11.38 -22.73 -5.65
N ASP A 120 12.59 -22.31 -6.01
CA ASP A 120 13.67 -22.05 -5.04
C ASP A 120 13.55 -20.70 -4.34
N LYS A 121 12.75 -19.77 -4.88
CA LYS A 121 12.66 -18.38 -4.43
C LYS A 121 11.22 -17.91 -4.47
N PRO A 122 10.40 -18.28 -3.46
CA PRO A 122 8.98 -17.99 -3.46
C PRO A 122 8.67 -16.49 -3.33
N ASP A 123 9.63 -15.63 -2.96
CA ASP A 123 9.47 -14.17 -3.06
C ASP A 123 9.49 -13.68 -4.52
N LEU A 124 10.05 -14.47 -5.45
CA LEU A 124 10.14 -14.15 -6.86
C LEU A 124 9.04 -14.84 -7.69
N SER A 125 8.59 -14.14 -8.72
CA SER A 125 7.62 -14.67 -9.68
C SER A 125 7.88 -14.10 -11.07
N ARG A 126 7.75 -14.94 -12.09
CA ARG A 126 7.82 -14.55 -13.50
C ARG A 126 6.42 -14.28 -14.02
N TRP A 127 6.24 -13.14 -14.65
CA TRP A 127 4.97 -12.66 -15.16
C TRP A 127 5.08 -12.45 -16.67
N THR A 128 3.98 -12.74 -17.37
CA THR A 128 3.86 -12.48 -18.81
C THR A 128 2.54 -11.77 -19.08
N LEU A 129 2.61 -10.59 -19.66
CA LEU A 129 1.48 -9.84 -20.18
C LEU A 129 1.41 -10.04 -21.70
N LYS A 130 0.20 -10.30 -22.20
CA LYS A 130 -0.08 -10.37 -23.64
C LYS A 130 -1.25 -9.47 -23.93
N TYR A 131 -1.09 -8.57 -24.89
CA TYR A 131 -2.15 -7.68 -25.28
C TYR A 131 -2.02 -7.26 -26.74
N GLU A 132 -3.12 -6.95 -27.39
CA GLU A 132 -3.11 -6.39 -28.74
C GLU A 132 -3.11 -4.85 -28.66
N VAL A 133 -2.03 -4.22 -29.13
CA VAL A 133 -1.92 -2.77 -29.21
C VAL A 133 -1.81 -2.37 -30.68
N LEU A 134 -2.78 -1.59 -31.17
CA LEU A 134 -2.84 -1.13 -32.57
C LEU A 134 -2.80 -2.30 -33.60
N GLY A 135 -3.50 -3.40 -33.32
CA GLY A 135 -3.53 -4.58 -34.21
C GLY A 135 -2.24 -5.39 -34.22
N ARG A 136 -1.35 -5.18 -33.24
CA ARG A 136 -0.13 -5.97 -33.05
C ARG A 136 -0.15 -6.64 -31.69
N ASP A 137 0.15 -7.92 -31.66
CA ASP A 137 0.41 -8.64 -30.41
C ASP A 137 1.69 -8.12 -29.77
N VAL A 138 1.56 -7.53 -28.59
CA VAL A 138 2.69 -7.19 -27.73
C VAL A 138 2.74 -8.16 -26.55
N GLU A 139 3.93 -8.70 -26.32
CA GLU A 139 4.22 -9.57 -25.19
C GLU A 139 5.31 -8.92 -24.35
N PHE A 140 5.02 -8.73 -23.06
CA PHE A 140 5.98 -8.24 -22.10
C PHE A 140 6.14 -9.26 -20.98
N SER A 141 7.39 -9.57 -20.64
CA SER A 141 7.72 -10.44 -19.52
C SER A 141 8.56 -9.68 -18.49
N TRP A 142 8.37 -9.99 -17.21
CA TRP A 142 9.21 -9.46 -16.14
C TRP A 142 9.36 -10.46 -15.00
N LEU A 143 10.47 -10.31 -14.28
CA LEU A 143 10.69 -10.97 -13.00
C LEU A 143 10.34 -9.96 -11.90
N ALA A 144 9.41 -10.31 -11.01
CA ALA A 144 9.02 -9.45 -9.89
C ALA A 144 9.41 -10.09 -8.55
N ARG A 145 9.92 -9.26 -7.63
CA ARG A 145 10.06 -9.59 -6.22
C ARG A 145 8.87 -9.03 -5.44
N ASN A 146 8.20 -9.90 -4.69
CA ASN A 146 7.30 -9.49 -3.62
C ASN A 146 8.12 -9.02 -2.43
N MET A 147 7.83 -7.81 -1.98
CA MET A 147 8.39 -7.26 -0.75
C MET A 147 7.65 -7.84 0.47
N THR A 148 8.19 -7.66 1.67
CA THR A 148 7.55 -8.12 2.92
C THR A 148 6.10 -7.61 3.00
N PRO A 149 5.10 -8.51 2.94
CA PRO A 149 3.71 -8.09 2.95
C PRO A 149 3.27 -7.74 4.38
N ILE A 150 2.24 -6.90 4.50
CA ILE A 150 1.55 -6.64 5.76
C ILE A 150 0.22 -7.38 5.69
N LYS A 151 0.10 -8.44 6.51
CA LYS A 151 -1.05 -9.36 6.48
C LYS A 151 -2.37 -8.59 6.54
N ASN A 152 -3.30 -8.93 5.65
CA ASN A 152 -4.63 -8.31 5.50
C ASN A 152 -4.64 -6.79 5.21
N GLN A 153 -3.49 -6.19 4.89
CA GLN A 153 -3.37 -4.73 4.68
C GLN A 153 -2.66 -4.37 3.38
N LYS A 154 -1.54 -5.01 3.05
CA LYS A 154 -0.71 -4.60 1.91
C LYS A 154 0.09 -5.74 1.32
N ILE A 155 0.05 -5.87 -0.01
CA ILE A 155 1.00 -6.65 -0.79
C ILE A 155 1.65 -5.68 -1.78
N HIS A 156 2.97 -5.73 -1.92
CA HIS A 156 3.68 -4.84 -2.85
C HIS A 156 4.88 -5.53 -3.48
N TRP A 157 5.23 -5.07 -4.67
CA TRP A 157 6.24 -5.71 -5.50
C TRP A 157 7.05 -4.68 -6.28
N ARG A 158 8.19 -5.15 -6.80
CA ARG A 158 9.03 -4.42 -7.74
C ARG A 158 9.60 -5.41 -8.76
N SER A 159 9.59 -5.02 -10.03
CA SER A 159 10.33 -5.72 -11.08
C SER A 159 11.84 -5.66 -10.82
N LEU A 160 12.52 -6.75 -11.15
CA LEU A 160 13.97 -6.87 -11.13
C LEU A 160 14.55 -6.86 -12.55
N GLU A 161 13.80 -7.41 -13.52
CA GLU A 161 14.20 -7.61 -14.91
C GLU A 161 12.98 -7.50 -15.83
N GLY A 162 13.21 -7.19 -17.11
CA GLY A 162 12.15 -7.10 -18.12
C GLY A 162 11.39 -5.79 -18.04
N LEU A 163 10.05 -5.85 -18.18
CA LEU A 163 9.20 -4.66 -18.08
C LEU A 163 9.33 -3.98 -16.71
N ALA A 164 9.93 -2.79 -16.68
CA ALA A 164 10.12 -2.00 -15.46
C ALA A 164 8.76 -1.54 -14.90
N ASN A 165 8.36 -2.17 -13.80
CA ASN A 165 7.15 -1.84 -13.04
C ASN A 165 7.33 -2.05 -11.53
N ARG A 166 6.45 -1.43 -10.76
CA ARG A 166 6.28 -1.61 -9.32
C ARG A 166 4.82 -1.38 -8.96
N GLY A 167 4.37 -1.91 -7.84
CA GLY A 167 3.00 -1.69 -7.43
C GLY A 167 2.71 -2.11 -6.02
N ALA A 168 1.50 -1.78 -5.59
CA ALA A 168 0.96 -2.21 -4.32
C ALA A 168 -0.55 -2.40 -4.43
N VAL A 169 -1.05 -3.47 -3.83
CA VAL A 169 -2.45 -3.59 -3.46
C VAL A 169 -2.59 -3.32 -1.96
N ARG A 170 -3.59 -2.52 -1.60
CA ARG A 170 -3.95 -2.21 -0.22
C ARG A 170 -5.38 -2.64 0.07
N PHE A 171 -5.59 -3.13 1.28
CA PHE A 171 -6.85 -3.66 1.75
C PHE A 171 -7.31 -2.82 2.95
N PHE A 172 -8.50 -2.27 2.88
CA PHE A 172 -9.08 -1.43 3.92
C PHE A 172 -10.39 -2.07 4.40
N PRO A 173 -10.48 -2.51 5.66
CA PRO A 173 -11.72 -3.05 6.22
C PRO A 173 -12.84 -2.00 6.14
N LYS A 174 -14.02 -2.42 5.66
CA LYS A 174 -15.22 -1.60 5.62
C LYS A 174 -16.29 -2.13 6.58
N SER A 175 -16.44 -3.45 6.63
CA SER A 175 -17.27 -4.16 7.62
C SER A 175 -16.70 -5.56 7.86
N SER A 176 -17.40 -6.39 8.63
CA SER A 176 -17.06 -7.82 8.77
C SER A 176 -17.16 -8.61 7.47
N SER A 177 -17.90 -8.10 6.46
CA SER A 177 -18.18 -8.78 5.20
C SER A 177 -17.83 -7.95 3.95
N SER A 178 -17.15 -6.81 4.11
CA SER A 178 -16.75 -5.94 2.99
C SER A 178 -15.34 -5.35 3.19
N CYS A 179 -14.61 -5.24 2.09
CA CYS A 179 -13.25 -4.73 2.03
C CYS A 179 -13.08 -3.80 0.83
N ARG A 180 -12.53 -2.60 1.03
CA ARG A 180 -12.07 -1.76 -0.09
C ARG A 180 -10.67 -2.20 -0.51
N VAL A 181 -10.50 -2.50 -1.79
CA VAL A 181 -9.24 -2.92 -2.40
C VAL A 181 -8.75 -1.80 -3.30
N GLN A 182 -7.56 -1.27 -3.04
CA GLN A 182 -6.92 -0.24 -3.84
C GLN A 182 -5.66 -0.79 -4.49
N LEU A 183 -5.57 -0.69 -5.81
CA LEU A 183 -4.44 -1.15 -6.62
C LEU A 183 -3.73 0.05 -7.24
N THR A 184 -2.45 0.19 -6.94
CA THR A 184 -1.55 1.18 -7.57
C THR A 184 -0.46 0.45 -8.34
N VAL A 185 -0.25 0.82 -9.59
CA VAL A 185 0.81 0.29 -10.45
C VAL A 185 1.55 1.47 -11.09
N ALA A 186 2.87 1.47 -10.98
CA ALA A 186 3.74 2.39 -11.69
C ALA A 186 4.63 1.59 -12.66
N TYR A 187 4.78 2.10 -13.87
CA TYR A 187 5.58 1.46 -14.92
C TYR A 187 6.33 2.50 -15.73
N GLU A 188 7.42 2.05 -16.31
CA GLU A 188 8.19 2.81 -17.29
C GLU A 188 7.61 2.54 -18.69
N VAL A 189 7.36 3.59 -19.47
CA VAL A 189 6.81 3.43 -20.83
C VAL A 189 7.89 2.81 -21.73
N PRO A 190 7.68 1.60 -22.29
CA PRO A 190 8.60 1.01 -23.26
C PRO A 190 8.73 1.91 -24.49
N GLU A 191 9.94 2.05 -25.04
CA GLU A 191 10.21 2.92 -26.19
C GLU A 191 9.32 2.61 -27.41
N ILE A 192 9.02 1.33 -27.65
CA ILE A 192 8.10 0.88 -28.71
C ILE A 192 6.67 1.45 -28.57
N LEU A 193 6.28 1.85 -27.36
CA LEU A 193 4.98 2.45 -27.04
C LEU A 193 5.05 3.97 -26.85
N ALA A 194 6.22 4.60 -27.00
CA ALA A 194 6.39 6.05 -26.85
C ALA A 194 5.41 6.88 -27.72
N PRO A 195 5.09 6.52 -28.98
CA PRO A 195 4.13 7.26 -29.80
C PRO A 195 2.70 7.31 -29.23
N VAL A 196 2.36 6.37 -28.33
CA VAL A 196 1.03 6.27 -27.70
C VAL A 196 1.08 6.49 -26.18
N ALA A 197 2.19 7.03 -25.65
CA ALA A 197 2.43 7.14 -24.21
C ALA A 197 1.29 7.85 -23.45
N SER A 198 0.72 8.90 -24.02
CA SER A 198 -0.39 9.65 -23.40
C SER A 198 -1.68 8.84 -23.26
N ALA A 199 -1.89 7.84 -24.12
CA ALA A 199 -3.07 6.97 -24.08
C ALA A 199 -2.88 5.75 -23.14
N LEU A 200 -1.64 5.39 -22.78
CA LEU A 200 -1.35 4.20 -21.97
C LEU A 200 -1.94 4.27 -20.56
N LYS A 201 -1.80 5.42 -19.87
CA LYS A 201 -2.32 5.58 -18.52
C LYS A 201 -3.84 5.33 -18.40
N PRO A 202 -4.72 6.07 -19.12
CA PRO A 202 -6.16 5.84 -19.01
C PRO A 202 -6.57 4.44 -19.49
N PHE A 203 -5.85 3.90 -20.48
CA PHE A 203 -6.04 2.54 -20.94
C PHE A 203 -5.72 1.51 -19.84
N LEU A 204 -4.56 1.62 -19.18
CA LEU A 204 -4.16 0.70 -18.12
C LEU A 204 -5.05 0.86 -16.88
N GLU A 205 -5.46 2.07 -16.50
CA GLU A 205 -6.44 2.29 -15.44
C GLU A 205 -7.76 1.54 -15.71
N SER A 206 -8.24 1.57 -16.96
CA SER A 206 -9.43 0.81 -17.37
C SER A 206 -9.22 -0.70 -17.28
N LEU A 207 -8.04 -1.21 -17.71
CA LEU A 207 -7.71 -2.63 -17.58
C LEU A 207 -7.63 -3.08 -16.11
N LEU A 208 -6.98 -2.29 -15.26
CA LEU A 208 -6.84 -2.57 -13.83
C LEU A 208 -8.22 -2.58 -13.14
N LEU A 209 -9.09 -1.62 -13.46
CA LEU A 209 -10.45 -1.57 -12.92
C LEU A 209 -11.26 -2.81 -13.32
N LYS A 210 -11.28 -3.17 -14.61
CA LYS A 210 -11.96 -4.40 -15.09
C LYS A 210 -11.39 -5.66 -14.45
N GLY A 211 -10.09 -5.68 -14.18
CA GLY A 211 -9.43 -6.75 -13.43
C GLY A 211 -9.93 -6.82 -11.98
N LEU A 212 -10.07 -5.68 -11.29
CA LEU A 212 -10.63 -5.64 -9.93
C LEU A 212 -12.10 -6.03 -9.87
N GLU A 213 -12.91 -5.68 -10.87
CA GLU A 213 -14.31 -6.11 -10.97
C GLU A 213 -14.40 -7.64 -11.04
N ARG A 214 -13.57 -8.27 -11.88
CA ARG A 214 -13.47 -9.74 -11.97
C ARG A 214 -12.91 -10.36 -10.69
N PHE A 215 -11.93 -9.71 -10.07
CA PHE A 215 -11.40 -10.13 -8.77
C PHE A 215 -12.49 -10.14 -7.70
N ALA A 216 -13.41 -9.16 -7.70
CA ALA A 216 -14.51 -9.12 -6.75
C ALA A 216 -15.41 -10.36 -6.87
N THR A 217 -15.78 -10.73 -8.10
CA THR A 217 -16.53 -11.96 -8.39
C THR A 217 -15.76 -13.21 -7.94
N PHE A 218 -14.48 -13.31 -8.33
CA PHE A 218 -13.60 -14.42 -7.96
C PHE A 218 -13.47 -14.59 -6.44
N ALA A 219 -13.25 -13.50 -5.71
CA ALA A 219 -13.11 -13.51 -4.26
C ALA A 219 -14.42 -13.90 -3.57
N LYS A 220 -15.57 -13.44 -4.09
CA LYS A 220 -16.90 -13.79 -3.58
C LYS A 220 -17.21 -15.28 -3.75
N GLU A 221 -16.86 -15.85 -4.90
CA GLU A 221 -16.96 -17.30 -5.15
C GLU A 221 -16.02 -18.14 -4.28
N ARG A 222 -14.81 -17.64 -4.00
CA ARG A 222 -13.90 -18.26 -3.04
C ARG A 222 -14.49 -18.22 -1.64
N ASN A 223 -15.05 -17.09 -1.23
CA ASN A 223 -15.63 -16.88 0.09
C ASN A 223 -16.83 -17.80 0.36
N SER A 224 -17.69 -18.04 -0.63
CA SER A 224 -18.87 -18.91 -0.47
C SER A 224 -18.53 -20.39 -0.23
N LYS A 225 -17.30 -20.80 -0.57
CA LYS A 225 -16.79 -22.16 -0.34
C LYS A 225 -16.15 -22.33 1.03
N ILE A 226 -15.91 -21.24 1.77
CA ILE A 226 -15.38 -21.29 3.13
C ILE A 226 -16.55 -21.56 4.08
N PRO A 227 -16.49 -22.63 4.90
CA PRO A 227 -17.51 -22.87 5.91
C PRO A 227 -17.63 -21.64 6.82
N GLN A 228 -18.83 -21.07 6.89
CA GLN A 228 -19.14 -20.03 7.87
C GLN A 228 -19.29 -20.72 9.23
N ALA A 229 -18.43 -20.36 10.19
CA ALA A 229 -18.48 -20.88 11.56
C ALA A 229 -19.58 -20.21 12.38
#